data_AF-A0A453GBN6-F1
#
_entry.id   AF-A0A453GBN6-F1
#
_cell.length_a   1.000
_cell.length_b   1.000
_cell.length_c   1.000
_cell.angle_alpha   90.00
_cell.angle_beta   90.00
_cell.angle_gamma   90.00
#
_symmetry.space_group_name_H-M   'P 1'
#
loop_
_entity.id
_entity.type
_entity.pdbx_description
1 polymer ?
#
loop_
_entity_poly.entity_id
_entity_poly.type
_entity_poly.pdbx_seq_one_letter_code
_entity_poly.pdbx_strand_id
1 'polypeptide(L)'
;GKDDQSTGKLNLRFWHKSGTIECIRSRIKLLVVRDFKGGRSEMAFLKFFFQSALVLEEVVILLPDDPTDRMCRKVVSLRHIERASEASVLWASQSVPEGFVRSIERASDFSLGDPFANYCPIGLQSPRLSS
;
A
#
# COMPACT_ATOMS: atom_id res chain seq x y z
N GLY A 1 -25.06 -25.80 -1.33
CA GLY A 1 -24.52 -24.64 -0.61
C GLY A 1 -24.76 -23.45 -1.48
N LYS A 2 -25.39 -22.40 -0.95
CA LYS A 2 -25.76 -21.22 -1.73
C LYS A 2 -24.66 -20.20 -1.51
N ASP A 3 -23.97 -19.85 -2.59
CA ASP A 3 -22.83 -18.94 -2.57
C ASP A 3 -23.26 -17.57 -2.03
N ASP A 4 -22.66 -17.16 -0.91
CA ASP A 4 -22.76 -15.82 -0.37
C ASP A 4 -22.04 -14.85 -1.31
N GLN A 5 -22.76 -14.43 -2.34
CA GLN A 5 -22.42 -13.27 -3.16
C GLN A 5 -22.52 -12.03 -2.27
N SER A 6 -21.48 -11.78 -1.47
CA SER A 6 -21.34 -10.52 -0.76
C SER A 6 -21.23 -9.42 -1.81
N THR A 7 -22.35 -8.76 -2.05
CA THR A 7 -22.43 -7.54 -2.84
C THR A 7 -21.78 -6.46 -1.99
N GLY A 8 -20.44 -6.50 -1.94
CA GLY A 8 -19.60 -5.68 -1.10
C GLY A 8 -19.66 -4.22 -1.51
N LYS A 9 -20.78 -3.57 -1.22
CA LYS A 9 -20.88 -2.11 -1.17
C LYS A 9 -20.05 -1.68 0.03
N LEU A 10 -18.74 -1.67 -0.15
CA LEU A 10 -17.78 -1.22 0.85
C LEU A 10 -18.18 0.19 1.24
N ASN A 11 -18.79 0.30 2.41
CA ASN A 11 -19.22 1.57 2.95
C ASN A 11 -17.95 2.27 3.40
N LEU A 12 -17.35 3.09 2.54
CA LEU A 12 -16.15 3.87 2.85
C LEU A 12 -16.33 4.75 4.09
N ARG A 13 -17.58 5.07 4.45
CA ARG A 13 -17.93 5.75 5.69
C ARG A 13 -17.66 4.91 6.94
N PHE A 14 -17.45 3.60 6.82
CA PHE A 14 -17.05 2.75 7.95
C PHE A 14 -15.75 3.25 8.57
N TRP A 15 -14.72 3.47 7.74
CA TRP A 15 -13.41 3.99 8.17
C TRP A 15 -13.47 5.41 8.72
N HIS A 16 -14.43 6.22 8.27
CA HIS A 16 -14.67 7.55 8.84
C HIS A 16 -15.49 7.50 10.14
N LYS A 17 -16.38 6.50 10.30
CA LYS A 17 -17.26 6.35 11.48
C LYS A 17 -16.55 5.78 12.70
N SER A 18 -15.48 4.99 12.52
CA SER A 18 -14.72 4.39 13.62
C SER A 18 -13.91 5.38 14.45
N GLY A 19 -13.94 6.68 14.12
CA GLY A 19 -13.07 7.68 14.72
C GLY A 19 -11.61 7.53 14.27
N THR A 20 -10.72 8.31 14.86
CA THR A 20 -9.29 8.18 14.61
C THR A 20 -8.80 6.83 15.12
N ILE A 21 -8.48 5.92 14.20
CA ILE A 21 -7.79 4.68 14.55
C ILE A 21 -6.34 5.06 14.88
N GLU A 22 -6.03 5.18 16.17
CA GLU A 22 -4.75 5.73 16.64
C GLU A 22 -3.56 4.99 16.04
N CYS A 23 -3.61 3.66 15.95
CA CYS A 23 -2.52 2.88 15.36
C CYS A 23 -2.27 3.24 13.89
N ILE A 24 -3.32 3.50 13.10
CA ILE A 24 -3.17 3.95 11.71
C ILE A 24 -2.60 5.36 11.67
N ARG A 25 -3.07 6.23 12.57
CA ARG A 25 -2.62 7.62 12.59
C ARG A 25 -1.15 7.77 12.99
N SER A 26 -0.69 7.05 14.01
CA SER A 26 0.59 7.33 14.68
C SER A 26 1.63 6.21 14.62
N ARG A 27 1.34 5.05 14.02
CA ARG A 27 2.26 3.89 14.08
C ARG A 27 2.62 3.27 12.73
N ILE A 28 1.85 3.51 11.67
CA ILE A 28 2.09 2.86 10.38
C ILE A 28 3.07 3.69 9.57
N LYS A 29 4.28 3.16 9.42
CA LYS A 29 5.38 3.76 8.66
C LYS A 29 5.52 3.22 7.23
N LEU A 30 5.18 1.96 7.02
CA LEU A 30 5.29 1.27 5.74
C LEU A 30 3.94 0.64 5.38
N LEU A 31 3.47 0.89 4.16
CA LEU A 31 2.30 0.23 3.58
C LEU A 31 2.69 -0.48 2.28
N VAL A 32 2.32 -1.75 2.15
CA VAL A 32 2.62 -2.56 0.97
C VAL A 32 1.32 -3.11 0.41
N VAL A 33 1.08 -2.88 -0.88
CA VAL A 33 -0.10 -3.38 -1.59
C VAL A 33 0.36 -4.31 -2.70
N ARG A 34 0.01 -5.59 -2.58
CA ARG A 34 0.27 -6.62 -3.59
C ARG A 34 -0.88 -6.75 -4.57
N ASP A 35 -0.56 -7.27 -5.75
CA ASP A 35 -1.53 -7.62 -6.79
C ASP A 35 -2.49 -6.48 -7.11
N PHE A 36 -1.97 -5.24 -7.15
CA PHE A 36 -2.80 -4.06 -7.28
C PHE A 36 -3.51 -4.05 -8.62
N LYS A 37 -4.86 -4.00 -8.60
CA LYS A 37 -5.70 -3.95 -9.82
C LYS A 37 -6.28 -2.56 -10.06
N GLY A 38 -6.06 -1.63 -9.13
CA GLY A 38 -6.61 -0.29 -9.17
C GLY A 38 -8.13 -0.25 -9.06
N GLY A 39 -8.79 -1.24 -8.48
CA GLY A 39 -10.20 -1.22 -8.16
C GLY A 39 -10.60 -0.01 -7.31
N ARG A 40 -11.89 0.34 -7.31
CA ARG A 40 -12.41 1.49 -6.54
C ARG A 40 -12.09 1.35 -5.04
N SER A 41 -12.17 0.13 -4.53
CA SER A 41 -11.91 -0.21 -3.14
C SER A 41 -10.45 -0.04 -2.75
N GLU A 42 -9.53 -0.58 -3.56
CA GLU A 42 -8.08 -0.42 -3.36
C GLU A 42 -7.69 1.06 -3.37
N MET A 43 -8.29 1.83 -4.28
CA MET A 43 -8.04 3.27 -4.37
C MET A 43 -8.54 4.04 -3.17
N ALA A 44 -9.71 3.70 -2.66
CA ALA A 44 -10.25 4.33 -1.47
C ALA A 44 -9.47 3.94 -0.21
N PHE A 45 -8.99 2.68 -0.14
CA PHE A 45 -8.11 2.22 0.93
C PHE A 45 -6.80 3.00 0.94
N LEU A 46 -6.10 3.10 -0.20
CA LEU A 46 -4.85 3.87 -0.31
C LEU A 46 -5.05 5.35 0.05
N LYS A 47 -6.12 5.98 -0.45
CA LYS A 47 -6.47 7.37 -0.11
C LYS A 47 -6.63 7.56 1.40
N PHE A 48 -7.33 6.63 2.07
CA PHE A 48 -7.53 6.69 3.50
C PHE A 48 -6.20 6.70 4.27
N PHE A 49 -5.25 5.83 3.91
CA PHE A 49 -3.93 5.81 4.54
C PHE A 49 -3.12 7.07 4.26
N PHE A 50 -3.07 7.52 3.00
CA PHE A 50 -2.39 8.78 2.66
C PHE A 50 -2.93 9.96 3.46
N GLN A 51 -4.24 10.03 3.69
CA GLN A 51 -4.88 11.15 4.39
C GLN A 51 -4.90 11.02 5.91
N SER A 52 -4.68 9.81 6.46
CA SER A 52 -4.87 9.56 7.90
C SER A 52 -3.57 9.23 8.64
N ALA A 53 -2.57 8.65 7.98
CA ALA A 53 -1.35 8.19 8.64
C ALA A 53 -0.29 9.31 8.69
N LEU A 54 -0.08 9.88 9.88
CA LEU A 54 0.82 11.03 10.11
C LEU A 54 2.30 10.64 10.08
N VAL A 55 2.62 9.38 10.34
CA VAL A 55 4.00 8.87 10.38
C VAL A 55 4.32 7.95 9.20
N LEU A 56 3.49 7.98 8.15
CA LEU A 56 3.70 7.15 6.97
C LEU A 56 4.95 7.64 6.23
N GLU A 57 5.96 6.79 6.15
CA GLU A 57 7.22 7.08 5.48
C GLU A 57 7.21 6.52 4.06
N GLU A 58 6.60 5.35 3.84
CA GLU A 58 6.70 4.65 2.57
C GLU A 58 5.44 3.86 2.18
N VAL A 59 5.08 3.94 0.90
CA VAL A 59 4.02 3.14 0.27
C VAL A 59 4.59 2.42 -0.95
N VAL A 60 4.49 1.09 -0.96
CA VAL A 60 4.96 0.24 -2.06
C VAL A 60 3.76 -0.42 -2.73
N ILE A 61 3.55 -0.14 -4.01
CA ILE A 61 2.52 -0.79 -4.83
C ILE A 61 3.19 -1.80 -5.75
N LEU A 62 2.91 -3.07 -5.54
CA LEU A 62 3.38 -4.15 -6.38
C LEU A 62 2.36 -4.40 -7.48
N LEU A 63 2.78 -4.07 -8.71
CA LEU A 63 2.05 -4.28 -9.93
C LEU A 63 2.27 -5.73 -10.42
N PRO A 64 1.30 -6.31 -11.14
CA PRO A 64 1.53 -7.56 -11.86
C PRO A 64 2.59 -7.37 -12.96
N ASP A 65 3.12 -8.48 -13.48
CA ASP A 65 4.15 -8.49 -14.52
C ASP A 65 3.76 -7.69 -15.77
N ASP A 66 2.48 -7.74 -16.15
CA ASP A 66 1.91 -6.97 -17.26
C ASP A 66 0.84 -5.96 -16.76
N PRO A 67 1.25 -4.78 -16.26
CA PRO A 67 0.32 -3.80 -15.74
C PRO A 67 -0.36 -3.02 -16.87
N THR A 68 -1.69 -2.94 -16.82
CA THR A 68 -2.44 -2.11 -17.77
C THR A 68 -2.14 -0.62 -17.58
N ASP A 69 -2.20 0.17 -18.65
CA ASP A 69 -2.09 1.64 -18.60
C ASP A 69 -3.07 2.28 -17.59
N ARG A 70 -4.27 1.71 -17.47
CA ARG A 70 -5.26 2.12 -16.46
C ARG A 70 -4.75 1.99 -15.02
N MET A 71 -3.98 0.94 -14.73
CA MET A 71 -3.37 0.73 -13.41
C MET A 71 -2.24 1.74 -13.18
N CYS A 72 -1.37 1.93 -14.17
CA CYS A 72 -0.30 2.92 -14.11
C CYS A 72 -0.83 4.34 -13.85
N ARG A 73 -1.87 4.76 -14.59
CA ARG A 73 -2.54 6.07 -14.38
C ARG A 73 -3.10 6.23 -12.97
N LYS A 74 -3.64 5.15 -12.39
CA LYS A 74 -4.15 5.16 -11.01
C LYS A 74 -3.04 5.34 -9.99
N VAL A 75 -1.93 4.63 -10.16
CA VAL A 75 -0.73 4.83 -9.32
C VAL A 75 -0.22 6.26 -9.44
N VAL A 76 -0.13 6.81 -10.65
CA VAL A 76 0.28 8.21 -10.87
C VAL A 76 -0.68 9.18 -10.18
N SER A 77 -1.99 8.93 -10.24
CA SER A 77 -2.97 9.80 -9.59
C SER A 77 -2.80 9.88 -8.06
N LEU A 78 -2.19 8.86 -7.43
CA LEU A 78 -1.91 8.87 -5.99
C LEU A 78 -0.81 9.86 -5.60
N ARG A 79 0.02 10.29 -6.54
CA ARG A 79 1.07 11.30 -6.30
C ARG A 79 0.49 12.68 -6.00
N HIS A 80 -0.74 12.93 -6.43
CA HIS A 80 -1.41 14.22 -6.32
C HIS A 80 -2.41 14.27 -5.15
N ILE A 81 -2.47 13.24 -4.32
CA ILE A 81 -3.33 13.22 -3.15
C ILE A 81 -2.65 14.01 -2.03
N GLU A 82 -3.43 14.83 -1.33
CA GLU A 82 -3.02 15.46 -0.09
C GLU A 82 -2.69 14.40 0.97
N ARG A 83 -1.49 14.51 1.55
CA ARG A 83 -0.96 13.52 2.49
C ARG A 83 -0.93 14.09 3.90
N ALA A 84 -1.30 13.26 4.86
CA ALA A 84 -1.12 13.51 6.29
C ALA A 84 0.38 13.55 6.67
N SER A 85 1.21 12.77 5.98
CA SER A 85 2.67 12.78 6.09
C SER A 85 3.28 13.32 4.80
N GLU A 86 3.92 14.49 4.88
CA GLU A 86 4.62 15.09 3.74
C GLU A 86 5.86 14.28 3.32
N ALA A 87 6.46 13.54 4.25
CA ALA A 87 7.63 12.70 4.00
C ALA A 87 7.30 11.38 3.29
N SER A 88 6.02 11.05 3.10
CA SER A 88 5.61 9.77 2.52
C SER A 88 6.04 9.63 1.05
N VAL A 89 6.84 8.60 0.76
CA VAL A 89 7.27 8.24 -0.60
C VAL A 89 6.37 7.14 -1.16
N LEU A 90 6.04 7.25 -2.46
CA LEU A 90 5.25 6.26 -3.19
C LEU A 90 6.10 5.59 -4.27
N TRP A 91 6.23 4.27 -4.17
CA TRP A 91 6.90 3.40 -5.13
C TRP A 91 5.92 2.49 -5.83
N ALA A 92 6.21 2.19 -7.08
CA ALA A 92 5.56 1.11 -7.81
C ALA A 92 6.61 0.23 -8.47
N SER A 93 6.49 -1.07 -8.27
CA SER A 93 7.41 -2.08 -8.80
C SER A 93 6.64 -3.30 -9.30
N GLN A 94 7.15 -3.97 -10.32
CA GLN A 94 6.66 -5.28 -10.75
C GLN A 94 7.30 -6.41 -9.94
N SER A 95 8.54 -6.22 -9.50
CA SER A 95 9.22 -7.16 -8.63
C SER A 95 9.00 -6.80 -7.17
N VAL A 96 8.78 -7.83 -6.37
CA VAL A 96 8.82 -7.77 -4.91
C VAL A 96 10.29 -7.64 -4.53
N PRO A 97 10.76 -6.52 -3.92
CA PRO A 97 12.15 -6.45 -3.45
C PRO A 97 12.45 -7.65 -2.56
N GLU A 98 13.66 -8.18 -2.64
CA GLU A 98 14.06 -9.50 -2.10
C GLU A 98 13.74 -9.67 -0.59
N GLY A 99 13.59 -8.57 0.15
CA GLY A 99 13.16 -8.57 1.56
C GLY A 99 11.65 -8.74 1.82
N PHE A 100 10.78 -8.46 0.83
CA PHE A 100 9.32 -8.52 0.98
C PHE A 100 8.76 -9.94 0.81
N VAL A 101 9.37 -10.83 0.00
CA VAL A 101 8.85 -12.20 -0.19
C VAL A 101 8.81 -12.97 1.13
N ARG A 102 9.79 -12.74 2.00
CA ARG A 102 9.92 -13.39 3.32
C ARG A 102 9.07 -12.76 4.43
N SER A 103 8.36 -11.66 4.15
CA SER A 103 7.63 -10.92 5.19
C SER A 103 6.29 -11.56 5.57
N ILE A 104 5.66 -12.35 4.69
CA ILE A 104 4.38 -13.04 4.99
C ILE A 104 4.60 -14.19 5.97
N GLU A 105 5.61 -15.02 5.72
CA GLU A 105 6.02 -16.09 6.62
C GLU A 105 6.40 -15.53 7.98
N ARG A 106 7.20 -14.46 7.99
CA ARG A 106 7.60 -13.77 9.22
C ARG A 106 6.44 -13.11 9.95
N ALA A 107 5.49 -12.50 9.24
CA ALA A 107 4.33 -11.85 9.87
C ALA A 107 3.38 -12.85 10.54
N SER A 108 3.47 -14.13 10.16
CA SER A 108 2.72 -15.22 10.80
C SER A 108 3.42 -15.75 12.07
N ASP A 109 4.69 -15.38 12.27
CA ASP A 109 5.50 -15.75 13.43
C ASP A 109 5.49 -14.62 14.48
N PHE A 110 4.59 -14.74 15.45
CA PHE A 110 4.41 -13.77 16.53
C PHE A 110 5.62 -13.66 17.49
N SER A 111 6.63 -14.53 17.35
CA SER A 111 7.88 -14.41 18.11
C SER A 111 8.81 -13.33 17.55
N LEU A 112 8.56 -12.85 16.32
CA LEU A 112 9.31 -11.79 15.68
C LEU A 112 8.76 -10.40 16.05
N GLY A 113 9.64 -9.51 16.52
CA GLY A 113 9.25 -8.15 16.90
C GLY A 113 8.80 -7.27 15.73
N ASP A 114 9.51 -7.33 14.60
CA ASP A 114 9.13 -6.66 13.36
C ASP A 114 9.37 -7.58 12.15
N PRO A 115 8.31 -8.03 11.44
CA PRO A 115 8.44 -8.90 10.27
C PRO A 115 9.13 -8.23 9.08
N PHE A 116 9.32 -6.90 9.13
CA PHE A 116 10.03 -6.10 8.14
C PHE A 116 11.40 -5.60 8.63
N ALA A 117 11.94 -6.07 9.77
CA ALA A 117 13.22 -5.61 10.32
C ALA A 117 14.43 -5.75 9.37
N ASN A 118 14.36 -6.64 8.38
CA ASN A 118 15.40 -6.81 7.35
C ASN A 118 15.07 -6.07 6.05
N TYR A 119 14.15 -5.11 6.10
CA TYR A 119 13.84 -4.24 4.98
C TYR A 119 15.06 -3.38 4.68
N CYS A 120 15.67 -3.61 3.52
CA CYS A 120 16.71 -2.74 2.99
C CYS A 120 16.17 -2.14 1.69
N PRO A 121 16.08 -0.80 1.55
CA PRO A 121 15.66 -0.14 0.31
C PRO A 121 16.63 -0.34 -0.87
N ILE A 122 17.62 -1.23 -0.76
CA ILE A 122 18.71 -1.42 -1.72
C ILE A 122 18.14 -2.09 -2.98
N GLY A 123 17.77 -1.26 -3.95
CA GLY A 123 17.32 -1.71 -5.27
C GLY A 123 16.82 -0.62 -6.22
N LEU A 124 16.84 0.65 -5.84
CA LEU A 124 16.31 1.75 -6.67
C LEU A 124 17.43 2.54 -7.36
N GLN A 125 18.13 1.88 -8.29
CA GLN A 125 18.65 2.66 -9.42
C GLN A 125 17.43 3.14 -10.21
N SER A 126 17.26 4.46 -10.25
CA SER A 126 16.33 5.13 -11.14
C SER A 126 16.41 4.50 -12.54
N PRO A 127 15.32 4.05 -13.16
CA PRO A 127 15.35 3.89 -14.60
C PRO A 127 15.62 5.28 -15.16
N ARG A 128 16.81 5.48 -15.73
CA ARG A 128 17.06 6.61 -16.60
C ARG A 128 16.05 6.46 -17.74
N LEU A 129 14.97 7.22 -17.68
CA LEU A 129 14.21 7.54 -18.88
C LEU A 129 15.16 8.39 -19.74
N SER A 130 15.89 7.73 -20.63
CA SER A 130 16.58 8.41 -21.72
C SER A 130 15.52 9.17 -22.52
N SER A 131 15.68 10.48 -22.58
CA SER A 131 15.02 11.36 -23.54
C SER A 131 15.48 11.05 -24.95
#